data_AF-A0A968DNF2-F1
#
_entry.id   AF-A0A968DNF2-F1
#
_cell.length_a   1.000
_cell.length_b   1.000
_cell.length_c   1.000
_cell.angle_alpha   90.00
_cell.angle_beta   90.00
_cell.angle_gamma   90.00
#
_symmetry.space_group_name_H-M   'P 1'
#
loop_
_entity.id
_entity.type
_entity.pdbx_description
1 polymer ?
#
loop_
_entity_poly.entity_id
_entity_poly.type
_entity_poly.pdbx_seq_one_letter_code
_entity_poly.pdbx_strand_id
1 'polypeptide(L)' 'ITSLSLEHTYVLGDTIEAIASEKGGIIKEGVPVISSPQPEGARHVLTDIAREIHT' A
#
# COMPACT_ATOMS: atom_id res chain seq x y z
N ILE A 1 -2.43 -7.80 -1.36
CA ILE A 1 -1.44 -6.91 -1.98
C ILE A 1 -0.13 -7.66 -2.15
N THR A 2 0.30 -7.85 -3.39
CA THR A 2 1.58 -8.51 -3.75
C THR A 2 2.76 -7.59 -3.47
N SER A 3 3.99 -8.09 -3.58
CA SER A 3 5.21 -7.32 -3.25
C SER A 3 5.29 -6.07 -4.11
N LEU A 4 5.52 -4.93 -3.45
CA LEU A 4 5.71 -3.65 -4.12
C LEU A 4 7.20 -3.41 -4.37
N SER A 5 7.48 -2.74 -5.48
CA SER A 5 8.79 -2.28 -5.90
C SER A 5 8.63 -0.92 -6.57
N LEU A 6 9.76 -0.24 -6.83
CA LEU A 6 9.76 0.98 -7.65
C LEU A 6 9.46 0.60 -9.10
N GLU A 7 8.19 0.70 -9.47
CA GLU A 7 7.68 0.47 -10.81
C GLU A 7 6.82 1.66 -11.25
N HIS A 8 6.81 1.96 -12.55
CA HIS A 8 5.95 3.01 -13.12
C HIS A 8 6.09 4.37 -12.39
N THR A 9 7.30 4.74 -11.98
CA THR A 9 7.57 5.94 -11.14
C THR A 9 7.08 7.24 -11.79
N TYR A 10 7.08 7.31 -13.12
CA TYR A 10 6.50 8.42 -13.88
C TYR A 10 5.00 8.66 -13.61
N VAL A 11 4.27 7.65 -13.14
CA VAL A 11 2.81 7.72 -12.88
C VAL A 11 2.52 7.63 -11.39
N LEU A 12 3.23 6.77 -10.65
CA LEU A 12 2.93 6.43 -9.25
C LEU A 12 3.81 7.19 -8.23
N GLY A 13 4.74 8.01 -8.70
CA GLY A 13 5.71 8.72 -7.88
C GLY A 13 7.04 7.96 -7.71
N ASP A 14 8.04 8.68 -7.20
CA ASP A 14 9.42 8.20 -7.14
C ASP A 14 9.77 7.46 -5.84
N THR A 15 8.79 7.24 -4.96
CA THR A 15 8.99 6.60 -3.66
C THR A 15 8.13 5.36 -3.49
N ILE A 16 8.58 4.43 -2.65
CA ILE A 16 7.85 3.18 -2.40
C ILE A 16 6.55 3.45 -1.63
N GLU A 17 6.52 4.53 -0.84
CA GLU A 17 5.36 5.03 -0.12
C GLU A 17 4.29 5.58 -1.07
N ALA A 18 4.69 6.32 -2.11
CA ALA A 18 3.75 6.85 -3.11
C ALA A 18 3.05 5.71 -3.87
N ILE A 19 3.82 4.70 -4.29
CA ILE A 19 3.30 3.50 -4.93
C ILE A 19 2.36 2.72 -3.99
N ALA A 20 2.71 2.62 -2.70
CA ALA A 20 1.88 1.97 -1.70
C ALA A 20 0.57 2.72 -1.45
N SER A 21 0.57 4.05 -1.50
CA SER A 21 -0.63 4.87 -1.39
C SER A 21 -1.60 4.60 -2.54
N GLU A 22 -1.10 4.64 -3.78
CA GLU A 22 -1.91 4.37 -4.98
C GLU A 22 -2.50 2.95 -4.97
N LYS A 23 -1.66 1.94 -4.75
CA LYS A 23 -2.11 0.54 -4.74
C LYS A 23 -2.94 0.21 -3.50
N GLY A 24 -2.71 0.90 -2.39
CA GLY A 24 -3.50 0.79 -1.15
C GLY A 24 -4.95 1.25 -1.32
N GLY A 25 -5.25 2.08 -2.32
CA GLY A 25 -6.61 2.55 -2.64
C GLY A 25 -7.61 1.43 -2.99
N ILE A 26 -7.16 0.19 -3.22
CA ILE A 26 -8.04 -0.96 -3.43
C ILE A 26 -8.62 -1.53 -2.12
N ILE A 27 -8.07 -1.15 -0.96
CA ILE A 27 -8.56 -1.58 0.37
C ILE A 27 -9.98 -1.04 0.57
N LYS A 28 -10.86 -1.87 1.17
CA LYS A 28 -12.28 -1.56 1.38
C LYS A 28 -12.66 -1.77 2.84
N GLU A 29 -13.62 -0.97 3.29
CA GLU A 29 -14.18 -1.01 4.64
C GLU A 29 -14.70 -2.40 5.01
N GLY A 30 -14.32 -2.89 6.18
CA GLY A 30 -14.75 -4.19 6.70
C GLY A 30 -14.23 -5.41 5.92
N VAL A 31 -13.28 -5.25 4.99
CA VAL A 31 -12.73 -6.34 4.17
C VAL A 31 -11.28 -6.64 4.56
N PRO A 32 -10.96 -7.85 5.05
CA PRO A 32 -9.61 -8.18 5.49
C PRO A 32 -8.58 -8.04 4.37
N VAL A 33 -7.44 -7.43 4.70
CA VAL A 33 -6.34 -7.20 3.75
C VAL A 33 -5.22 -8.19 4.04
N ILE A 34 -4.85 -8.97 3.03
CA ILE A 34 -3.67 -9.85 3.07
C ILE A 34 -2.56 -9.22 2.22
N SER A 35 -1.34 -9.16 2.74
CA SER A 35 -0.16 -8.71 1.98
C SER A 35 0.99 -9.70 2.06
N SER A 36 1.78 -9.78 0.99
CA SER A 36 3.12 -10.39 1.06
C SER A 36 4.04 -9.50 1.91
N PRO A 37 5.24 -9.98 2.31
CA PRO A 37 6.27 -9.10 2.86
C PRO A 37 6.50 -7.88 1.96
N GLN A 38 6.68 -6.71 2.58
CA GLN A 38 6.84 -5.43 1.90
C GLN A 38 8.10 -4.71 2.38
N PRO A 39 8.69 -3.84 1.55
CA PRO A 39 9.62 -2.82 2.02
C PRO A 39 9.01 -2.02 3.18
N GLU A 40 9.84 -1.56 4.11
CA GLU A 40 9.39 -0.90 5.34
C GLU A 40 8.40 0.24 5.07
N GLY A 41 8.74 1.18 4.18
CA GLY A 41 7.87 2.30 3.81
C GLY A 41 6.51 1.88 3.27
N ALA A 42 6.48 0.92 2.33
CA ALA A 42 5.21 0.38 1.80
C ALA A 42 4.39 -0.32 2.89
N ARG A 43 5.04 -1.10 3.76
CA ARG A 43 4.36 -1.79 4.87
C ARG A 43 3.68 -0.79 5.79
N HIS A 44 4.36 0.32 6.13
CA HIS A 44 3.81 1.37 6.97
C HIS A 44 2.56 1.99 6.34
N VAL A 45 2.66 2.47 5.11
CA VAL A 45 1.53 3.09 4.39
C VAL A 45 0.32 2.14 4.29
N LEU A 46 0.54 0.89 3.89
CA LEU A 46 -0.55 -0.09 3.78
C LEU A 46 -1.19 -0.42 5.13
N THR A 47 -0.41 -0.43 6.22
CA THR A 47 -0.92 -0.67 7.58
C THR A 47 -1.78 0.51 8.04
N ASP A 48 -1.35 1.74 7.77
CA ASP A 48 -2.07 2.94 8.20
C ASP A 48 -3.42 3.06 7.46
N ILE A 49 -3.44 2.85 6.14
CA ILE A 49 -4.67 2.79 5.35
C ILE A 49 -5.62 1.70 5.88
N ALA A 50 -5.09 0.50 6.12
CA ALA A 50 -5.90 -0.60 6.63
C ALA A 50 -6.49 -0.30 8.02
N ARG A 51 -5.76 0.41 8.89
CA ARG A 51 -6.26 0.80 10.21
C ARG A 51 -7.36 1.85 10.12
N GLU A 52 -7.16 2.87 9.28
CA GLU A 52 -8.14 3.94 9.08
C GLU A 52 -9.50 3.39 8.61
N ILE A 53 -9.48 2.44 7.67
CA ILE A 53 -10.65 1.85 7.01
C ILE A 53 -11.22 0.63 7.78
N HIS A 54 -10.69 0.27 8.95
CA HIS A 54 -11.21 -0.86 9.75
C HIS A 54 -11.37 -0.49 11.22
N THR A 55 -11.69 0.78 11.48
CA THR A 55 -11.90 1.30 12.84
C THR A 55 -13.31 1.00 13.33
#